data_AF-A0A5M5C7H0-F1
#
_entry.id   AF-A0A5M5C7H0-F1
#
_cell.length_a   1.000
_cell.length_b   1.000
_cell.length_c   1.000
_cell.angle_alpha   90.00
_cell.angle_beta   90.00
_cell.angle_gamma   90.00
#
_symmetry.space_group_name_H-M   'P 1'
#
loop_
_entity.id
_entity.type
_entity.pdbx_description
1 polymer ?
#
loop_
_entity_poly.entity_id
_entity_poly.type
_entity_poly.pdbx_seq_one_letter_code
_entity_poly.pdbx_strand_id
1 'polypeptide(L)'
;MNNAHLKLNSMSEFTVLWNSGERFRKFAEQVYRYLERMKPGTVLMLERYSGEQLEWIIKTACVFILEGDNSLEYEFNEDYTAVVHRYVDPDVKKWILSRCKHRV
;
A
#
# COMPACT_ATOMS: atom_id res chain seq x y z
N MET A 1 3.23 -15.81 10.75
CA MET A 1 2.24 -16.04 9.68
C MET A 1 2.73 -15.28 8.46
N ASN A 2 2.78 -15.90 7.28
CA ASN A 2 3.29 -15.26 6.06
C ASN A 2 2.16 -15.12 5.03
N ASN A 3 1.89 -13.88 4.63
CA ASN A 3 0.80 -13.52 3.74
C ASN A 3 1.28 -13.06 2.34
N ALA A 4 2.54 -13.29 2.00
CA ALA A 4 3.11 -12.82 0.73
C ALA A 4 2.36 -13.37 -0.51
N HIS A 5 1.72 -14.54 -0.37
CA HIS A 5 0.87 -15.15 -1.40
C HIS A 5 -0.40 -14.33 -1.71
N LEU A 6 -0.80 -13.38 -0.85
CA LEU A 6 -1.95 -12.48 -1.06
C LEU A 6 -1.57 -11.17 -1.76
N LYS A 7 -0.27 -10.97 -2.05
CA LYS A 7 0.23 -9.79 -2.77
C LYS A 7 -0.50 -9.64 -4.10
N LEU A 8 -0.69 -8.39 -4.51
CA LEU A 8 -1.18 -8.07 -5.85
C LEU A 8 -0.23 -8.62 -6.93
N ASN A 9 -0.75 -9.47 -7.81
CA ASN A 9 0.02 -10.09 -8.89
C ASN A 9 0.05 -9.22 -10.15
N SER A 10 -1.03 -8.47 -10.41
CA SER A 10 -1.12 -7.56 -11.55
C SER A 10 -2.13 -6.44 -11.31
N MET A 11 -2.02 -5.34 -12.06
CA MET A 11 -3.03 -4.28 -11.98
C MET A 11 -4.40 -4.75 -12.51
N SER A 12 -4.43 -5.67 -13.47
CA SER A 12 -5.66 -6.27 -13.99
C SER A 12 -6.45 -7.00 -12.90
N GLU A 13 -5.76 -7.71 -12.00
CA GLU A 13 -6.38 -8.35 -10.84
C GLU A 13 -7.08 -7.32 -9.94
N PHE A 14 -6.44 -6.18 -9.69
CA PHE A 14 -7.05 -5.11 -8.92
C PHE A 14 -8.27 -4.52 -9.62
N THR A 15 -8.19 -4.31 -10.94
CA THR A 15 -9.33 -3.83 -11.75
C THR A 15 -10.52 -4.80 -11.69
N VAL A 16 -10.28 -6.12 -11.75
CA VAL A 16 -11.34 -7.12 -11.59
C VAL A 16 -11.96 -7.03 -10.20
N LEU A 17 -11.13 -6.91 -9.15
CA LEU A 17 -11.60 -6.77 -7.77
C LEU A 17 -12.39 -5.47 -7.56
N TRP A 18 -11.93 -4.37 -8.14
CA TRP A 18 -12.61 -3.06 -8.14
C TRP A 18 -14.00 -3.15 -8.75
N ASN A 19 -14.14 -3.92 -9.82
CA ASN A 19 -15.41 -4.12 -10.52
C ASN A 19 -16.27 -5.25 -9.92
N SER A 20 -15.77 -6.03 -8.96
CA SER A 20 -16.50 -7.18 -8.38
C SER A 20 -17.64 -6.76 -7.47
N GLY A 21 -17.61 -5.54 -6.90
CA GLY A 21 -18.73 -5.04 -6.12
C GLY A 21 -18.46 -3.78 -5.30
N GLU A 22 -19.52 -3.23 -4.73
CA GLU A 22 -19.47 -2.03 -3.88
C GLU A 22 -18.77 -2.28 -2.53
N ARG A 23 -18.83 -3.51 -2.00
CA ARG A 23 -18.20 -3.84 -0.69
C ARG A 23 -16.69 -3.67 -0.73
N PHE A 24 -16.03 -4.20 -1.76
CA PHE A 24 -14.60 -4.03 -1.94
C PHE A 24 -14.24 -2.55 -2.13
N ARG A 25 -14.95 -1.83 -3.01
CA ARG A 25 -14.67 -0.40 -3.25
C ARG A 25 -14.75 0.44 -1.98
N LYS A 26 -15.82 0.27 -1.17
CA LYS A 26 -15.95 0.96 0.12
C LYS A 26 -14.83 0.61 1.09
N PHE A 27 -14.41 -0.66 1.12
CA PHE A 27 -13.30 -1.10 1.97
C PHE A 27 -11.97 -0.52 1.50
N ALA A 28 -11.68 -0.58 0.20
CA ALA A 28 -10.48 -0.04 -0.41
C ALA A 28 -10.37 1.48 -0.19
N GLU A 29 -11.45 2.22 -0.36
CA GLU A 29 -11.50 3.66 -0.06
C GLU A 29 -11.18 3.96 1.42
N GLN A 30 -11.65 3.14 2.35
CA GLN A 30 -11.32 3.32 3.77
C GLN A 30 -9.84 3.05 4.04
N VAL A 31 -9.27 2.01 3.42
CA VAL A 31 -7.83 1.71 3.52
C VAL A 31 -7.01 2.86 2.95
N TYR A 32 -7.34 3.36 1.75
CA TYR A 32 -6.68 4.52 1.14
C TYR A 32 -6.68 5.74 2.08
N ARG A 33 -7.87 6.15 2.55
CA ARG A 33 -7.99 7.29 3.47
C ARG A 33 -7.21 7.11 4.77
N TYR A 34 -7.10 5.87 5.26
CA TYR A 34 -6.32 5.58 6.44
C TYR A 34 -4.82 5.73 6.17
N LEU A 35 -4.32 5.11 5.09
CA LEU A 35 -2.91 5.18 4.70
C LEU A 35 -2.48 6.63 4.46
N GLU A 36 -3.26 7.42 3.71
CA GLU A 36 -2.99 8.86 3.48
C GLU A 36 -2.85 9.68 4.78
N ARG A 37 -3.55 9.27 5.85
CA ARG A 37 -3.55 9.97 7.14
C ARG A 37 -2.55 9.38 8.14
N MET A 38 -1.86 8.28 7.80
CA MET A 38 -0.84 7.71 8.66
C MET A 38 0.29 8.71 8.83
N LYS A 39 0.71 8.94 10.08
CA LYS A 39 1.89 9.76 10.35
C LYS A 39 3.16 9.00 9.99
N PRO A 40 4.22 9.66 9.52
CA PRO A 40 5.52 9.01 9.37
C PRO A 40 5.99 8.39 10.69
N GLY A 41 6.66 7.25 10.61
CA GLY A 41 7.09 6.44 11.76
C GLY A 41 6.01 5.52 12.34
N THR A 42 4.84 5.40 11.70
CA THR A 42 3.76 4.52 12.18
C THR A 42 3.69 3.20 11.42
N VAL A 43 3.12 2.18 12.08
CA VAL A 43 2.96 0.83 11.56
C VAL A 43 1.49 0.44 11.64
N LEU A 44 0.94 -0.02 10.52
CA LEU A 44 -0.38 -0.62 10.43
C LEU A 44 -0.25 -2.15 10.51
N MET A 45 -0.63 -2.73 11.64
CA MET A 45 -0.68 -4.18 11.83
C MET A 45 -1.92 -4.78 11.16
N LEU A 46 -1.73 -5.84 10.38
CA LEU A 46 -2.78 -6.49 9.58
C LEU A 46 -3.39 -7.72 10.25
N GLU A 47 -2.85 -8.17 11.38
CA GLU A 47 -3.29 -9.39 12.11
C GLU A 47 -4.76 -9.35 12.55
N ARG A 48 -5.36 -8.15 12.64
CA ARG A 48 -6.79 -7.96 12.94
C ARG A 48 -7.73 -8.27 11.78
N TYR A 49 -7.19 -8.46 10.57
CA TYR A 49 -7.94 -8.81 9.38
C TYR A 49 -7.75 -10.28 9.05
N SER A 50 -8.77 -10.92 8.49
CA SER A 50 -8.74 -12.32 8.09
C SER A 50 -9.58 -12.55 6.83
N GLY A 51 -9.31 -13.65 6.12
CA GLY A 51 -10.06 -14.03 4.92
C GLY A 51 -10.02 -12.94 3.86
N GLU A 52 -11.16 -12.66 3.23
CA GLU A 52 -11.28 -11.68 2.14
C GLU A 52 -10.79 -10.28 2.55
N GLN A 53 -11.04 -9.84 3.78
CA GLN A 53 -10.61 -8.51 4.22
C GLN A 53 -9.08 -8.39 4.33
N LEU A 54 -8.39 -9.47 4.70
CA LEU A 54 -6.93 -9.51 4.73
C LEU A 54 -6.35 -9.43 3.32
N GLU A 55 -6.93 -10.17 2.38
CA GLU A 55 -6.54 -10.10 0.98
C GLU A 55 -6.80 -8.70 0.40
N TRP A 56 -7.97 -8.12 0.68
CA TRP A 56 -8.36 -6.80 0.19
C TRP A 56 -7.42 -5.72 0.71
N ILE A 57 -7.09 -5.69 2.01
CA ILE A 57 -6.20 -4.67 2.55
C ILE A 57 -4.78 -4.80 1.99
N ILE A 58 -4.27 -6.03 1.81
CA ILE A 58 -2.95 -6.26 1.22
C ILE A 58 -2.93 -5.76 -0.22
N LYS A 59 -3.94 -6.11 -1.04
CA LYS A 59 -4.00 -5.68 -2.44
C LYS A 59 -4.18 -4.17 -2.58
N THR A 60 -5.05 -3.56 -1.78
CA THR A 60 -5.24 -2.11 -1.78
C THR A 60 -3.97 -1.38 -1.36
N ALA A 61 -3.30 -1.82 -0.30
CA ALA A 61 -2.03 -1.21 0.12
C ALA A 61 -0.92 -1.44 -0.92
N CYS A 62 -0.90 -2.56 -1.65
CA CYS A 62 0.02 -2.74 -2.78
C CYS A 62 -0.19 -1.67 -3.85
N VAL A 63 -1.43 -1.40 -4.26
CA VAL A 63 -1.72 -0.33 -5.25
C VAL A 63 -1.29 1.02 -4.70
N PHE A 64 -1.67 1.35 -3.46
CA PHE A 64 -1.29 2.60 -2.82
C PHE A 64 0.23 2.82 -2.80
N ILE A 65 1.01 1.80 -2.44
CA ILE A 65 2.49 1.88 -2.41
C ILE A 65 3.08 2.08 -3.80
N LEU A 66 2.49 1.44 -4.82
CA LEU A 66 2.94 1.57 -6.21
C LEU A 66 2.50 2.89 -6.86
N GLU A 67 1.60 3.63 -6.23
CA GLU A 67 1.05 4.87 -6.75
C GLU A 67 1.97 6.07 -6.47
N GLY A 68 2.36 6.77 -7.53
CA GLY A 68 3.20 7.96 -7.44
C GLY A 68 4.52 7.70 -6.70
N ASP A 69 4.78 8.53 -5.69
CA ASP A 69 6.03 8.50 -4.92
C ASP A 69 5.88 7.75 -3.59
N ASN A 70 4.75 7.07 -3.34
CA ASN A 70 4.45 6.43 -2.06
C ASN A 70 5.44 5.30 -1.72
N SER A 71 6.01 4.64 -2.73
CA SER A 71 7.05 3.61 -2.55
C SER A 71 8.32 4.10 -1.85
N LEU A 72 8.54 5.42 -1.77
CA LEU A 72 9.67 5.98 -1.02
C LEU A 72 9.44 5.92 0.49
N GLU A 73 8.19 6.01 0.93
CA GLU A 73 7.80 6.16 2.34
C GLU A 73 7.04 4.95 2.87
N TYR A 74 6.38 4.18 2.01
CA TYR A 74 5.55 3.05 2.40
C TYR A 74 6.12 1.74 1.89
N GLU A 75 6.10 0.74 2.77
CA GLU A 75 6.44 -0.63 2.40
C GLU A 75 5.66 -1.63 3.27
N PHE A 76 5.60 -2.87 2.78
CA PHE A 76 5.26 -4.00 3.62
C PHE A 76 6.49 -4.52 4.34
N ASN A 77 6.30 -5.11 5.52
CA ASN A 77 7.30 -6.03 6.05
C ASN A 77 7.35 -7.33 5.22
N GLU A 78 8.41 -8.13 5.42
CA GLU A 78 8.70 -9.32 4.61
C GLU A 78 7.52 -10.32 4.55
N ASP A 79 6.81 -10.48 5.66
CA ASP A 79 5.71 -11.43 5.80
C ASP A 79 4.33 -10.89 5.38
N TYR A 80 4.24 -9.64 4.92
CA TYR A 80 2.95 -8.99 4.60
C TYR A 80 1.97 -9.01 5.80
N THR A 81 2.49 -8.81 7.01
CA THR A 81 1.69 -8.67 8.24
C THR A 81 1.58 -7.23 8.72
N ALA A 82 2.35 -6.31 8.14
CA ALA A 82 2.29 -4.90 8.46
C ALA A 82 2.62 -4.02 7.25
N VAL A 83 2.01 -2.82 7.20
CA VAL A 83 2.43 -1.71 6.34
C VAL A 83 3.12 -0.67 7.21
N VAL A 84 4.34 -0.29 6.83
CA VAL A 84 5.16 0.69 7.54
C VAL A 84 5.15 2.00 6.76
N HIS A 85 4.82 3.10 7.42
CA HIS A 85 5.06 4.44 6.90
C HIS A 85 6.39 4.94 7.50
N ARG A 86 7.46 4.80 6.74
CA ARG A 86 8.79 5.28 7.09
C ARG A 86 8.87 6.80 7.03
N TYR A 87 9.66 7.36 7.93
CA TYR A 87 10.07 8.76 7.81
C TYR A 87 11.17 8.87 6.75
N VAL A 88 10.91 9.70 5.74
CA VAL A 88 11.92 10.15 4.79
C VAL A 88 12.04 11.66 4.96
N ASP A 89 13.26 12.13 5.15
CA ASP A 89 13.53 13.56 5.24
C ASP A 89 13.06 14.27 3.94
N PRO A 90 12.32 15.39 4.02
CA PRO A 90 11.78 16.06 2.84
C PRO A 90 12.83 16.48 1.80
N ASP A 91 14.01 16.90 2.24
CA ASP A 91 15.10 17.30 1.34
C ASP A 91 15.71 16.07 0.66
N VAL A 92 15.84 14.96 1.38
CA VAL A 92 16.24 13.67 0.80
C VAL A 92 15.21 13.20 -0.23
N LYS A 93 13.91 13.25 0.10
CA LYS A 93 12.83 12.88 -0.83
C LYS A 93 12.88 13.73 -2.09
N LYS A 94 12.99 15.05 -1.95
CA LYS A 94 13.13 15.98 -3.07
C LYS A 94 14.36 15.67 -3.92
N TRP A 95 15.49 15.35 -3.28
CA TRP A 95 16.71 14.96 -3.98
C TRP A 95 16.53 13.66 -4.79
N ILE A 96 15.93 12.61 -4.20
CA ILE A 96 15.63 11.36 -4.91
C ILE A 96 14.74 11.63 -6.13
N LEU A 97 13.63 12.34 -5.94
CA LEU A 97 12.68 12.64 -7.01
C LEU A 97 13.29 13.49 -8.13
N SER A 98 14.19 14.42 -7.79
CA SER A 98 14.92 15.19 -8.79
C SER A 98 15.74 14.28 -9.71
N ARG A 99 16.38 13.22 -9.19
CA ARG A 99 17.19 12.31 -10.00
C ARG A 99 16.36 11.36 -10.85
N CYS A 100 15.21 10.92 -10.35
CA CYS A 100 14.28 10.07 -11.11
C CYS A 100 13.70 10.78 -12.32
N LYS A 101 13.45 12.10 -12.25
CA LYS A 101 12.92 12.90 -13.37
C LYS A 101 13.91 13.13 -14.53
N HIS A 102 15.21 12.91 -14.32
CA HIS A 102 16.25 13.06 -15.36
C HIS A 102 16.57 11.75 -16.09
N ARG A 103 15.74 10.70 -15.91
CA ARG A 103 15.94 9.38 -16.51
C ARG A 103 14.97 9.04 -17.65
N VAL A 104 14.28 10.04 -18.21
CA VAL A 104 13.41 9.89 -19.39
C VAL A 104 13.94 10.73 -20.53
#